data_AF-A0A093IJS6-F1
#
_entry.id   AF-A0A093IJS6-F1
#
_cell.length_a   1.000
_cell.length_b   1.000
_cell.length_c   1.000
_cell.angle_alpha   90.00
_cell.angle_beta   90.00
_cell.angle_gamma   90.00
#
_symmetry.space_group_name_H-M   'P 1'
#
loop_
_entity.id
_entity.type
_entity.pdbx_description
1 polymer ?
#
loop_
_entity_poly.entity_id
_entity_poly.type
_entity_poly.pdbx_seq_one_letter_code
_entity_poly.pdbx_strand_id
1 'polypeptide(L)'
;GKGADLSKPPCRKAKDIRKERKLQKLLQNQICTSEGSTPQARDQDFLLQNSKSKPNQPKTIEDFIFVSLPDDAPHKLEVRLVPVSFEDPQFKSSFNQSATLFAKYQMAVHKDTPSDCGENEFTRFLCDSPLEAENAPTGPECGYGSFHQQYWLDGKIIAVGVIDILPYCVSSVYLYYDPDYSFLSLGVYSALREIAFTRQLHEKAPDLCFYYMGFYIHSCPKMRYKGQYRPSDLLCPETYSWTPIEQCLPLLEHSKYCRFNQDVKA
;
A
#
# COMPACT_ATOMS: atom_id res chain seq x y z
N GLY A 1 38.07 -11.26 -30.99
CA GLY A 1 38.73 -12.37 -31.70
C GLY A 1 39.70 -13.11 -30.79
N LYS A 2 40.10 -14.32 -31.13
CA LYS A 2 40.26 -14.84 -32.50
C LYS A 2 39.37 -16.05 -32.80
N GLY A 3 38.10 -15.79 -33.11
CA GLY A 3 37.22 -16.73 -33.81
C GLY A 3 37.24 -16.46 -35.31
N ALA A 4 36.39 -17.16 -36.08
CA ALA A 4 36.35 -17.10 -37.55
C ALA A 4 36.09 -15.70 -38.13
N ASP A 5 35.49 -14.80 -37.37
CA ASP A 5 35.25 -13.42 -37.76
C ASP A 5 36.26 -12.48 -37.05
N LEU A 6 37.22 -11.99 -37.82
CA LEU A 6 38.30 -11.12 -37.36
C LEU A 6 37.81 -9.69 -37.04
N SER A 7 36.60 -9.30 -37.46
CA SER A 7 36.02 -7.98 -37.18
C SER A 7 35.41 -7.87 -35.78
N LYS A 8 35.17 -9.00 -35.10
CA LYS A 8 34.54 -9.00 -33.77
C LYS A 8 35.55 -8.81 -32.63
N PRO A 9 35.24 -7.95 -31.63
CA PRO A 9 36.12 -7.74 -30.48
C PRO A 9 36.32 -9.04 -29.66
N PRO A 10 37.39 -9.16 -28.85
CA PRO A 10 37.60 -10.31 -27.97
C PRO A 10 36.38 -10.56 -27.08
N CYS A 11 35.98 -11.83 -26.94
CA CYS A 11 34.88 -12.18 -26.05
C CYS A 11 35.33 -11.94 -24.60
N ARG A 12 34.76 -10.92 -23.96
CA ARG A 12 35.11 -10.54 -22.58
C ARG A 12 34.21 -11.29 -21.61
N LYS A 13 34.78 -11.78 -20.50
CA LYS A 13 33.98 -12.43 -19.46
C LYS A 13 33.01 -11.41 -18.87
N ALA A 14 31.75 -11.82 -18.64
CA ALA A 14 30.70 -10.96 -18.11
C ALA A 14 31.09 -10.23 -16.81
N LYS A 15 31.96 -10.84 -15.99
CA LYS A 15 32.50 -10.25 -14.76
C LYS A 15 33.32 -8.99 -15.00
N ASP A 16 34.11 -8.96 -16.08
CA ASP A 16 35.02 -7.86 -16.38
C ASP A 16 34.24 -6.66 -16.95
N ILE A 17 33.23 -6.94 -17.78
CA ILE A 17 32.28 -5.94 -18.28
C ILE A 17 31.52 -5.29 -17.11
N ARG A 18 31.09 -6.07 -16.11
CA ARG A 18 30.42 -5.55 -14.90
C ARG A 18 31.34 -4.67 -14.05
N LYS A 19 32.62 -5.05 -13.88
CA LYS A 19 33.60 -4.23 -13.15
C LYS A 19 33.85 -2.89 -13.83
N GLU A 20 33.99 -2.87 -15.15
CA GLU A 20 34.23 -1.65 -15.91
C GLU A 20 33.03 -0.70 -15.88
N ARG A 21 31.81 -1.22 -16.03
CA ARG A 21 30.58 -0.42 -15.86
C ARG A 21 30.47 0.20 -14.46
N LYS A 22 30.91 -0.52 -13.43
CA LYS A 22 30.95 0.02 -12.05
C LYS A 22 31.97 1.16 -11.93
N LEU A 23 33.14 1.03 -12.55
CA LEU A 23 34.19 2.05 -12.54
C LEU A 23 33.76 3.31 -13.32
N GLN A 24 33.09 3.14 -14.46
CA GLN A 24 32.53 4.25 -15.24
C GLN A 24 31.47 5.03 -14.46
N LYS A 25 30.56 4.35 -13.75
CA LYS A 25 29.58 5.02 -12.87
C LYS A 25 30.24 5.80 -11.74
N LEU A 26 31.33 5.27 -11.16
CA LEU A 26 32.09 5.95 -10.10
C LEU A 26 32.77 7.23 -10.62
N LEU A 27 33.36 7.17 -11.82
CA LEU A 27 33.99 8.33 -12.45
C LEU A 27 32.96 9.39 -12.85
N GLN A 28 31.80 8.99 -13.37
CA GLN A 28 30.73 9.91 -13.75
C GLN A 28 30.15 10.65 -12.53
N ASN A 29 30.01 9.97 -11.41
CA ASN A 29 29.57 10.59 -10.15
C ASN A 29 30.60 11.58 -9.58
N GLN A 30 31.90 11.39 -9.82
CA GLN A 30 32.94 12.34 -9.41
C GLN A 30 32.98 13.61 -10.27
N ILE A 31 32.57 13.54 -11.53
CA ILE A 31 32.56 14.71 -12.43
C ILE A 31 31.38 15.64 -12.11
N CYS A 32 30.19 15.07 -11.81
CA CYS A 32 28.99 15.85 -11.48
C CYS A 32 29.05 16.61 -10.14
N THR A 33 30.03 16.35 -9.28
CA THR A 33 30.14 16.98 -7.96
C THR A 33 31.01 18.26 -7.93
N SER A 34 31.58 18.67 -9.07
CA SER A 34 32.53 19.79 -9.13
C SER A 34 31.99 21.14 -9.64
N GLU A 35 30.74 21.21 -10.14
CA GLU A 35 30.20 22.46 -10.70
C GLU A 35 28.97 23.00 -9.92
N GLY A 36 29.23 23.96 -9.02
CA GLY A 36 28.45 25.19 -8.85
C GLY A 36 27.11 25.15 -8.10
N SER A 37 27.11 25.64 -6.85
CA SER A 37 25.93 26.00 -6.06
C SER A 37 25.79 27.53 -5.90
N THR A 38 24.58 28.08 -6.05
CA THR A 38 24.15 29.35 -5.40
C THR A 38 22.68 29.25 -4.97
N PRO A 39 22.26 29.92 -3.86
CA PRO A 39 21.07 29.53 -3.09
C PRO A 39 19.92 30.54 -3.17
N GLN A 40 18.67 30.07 -3.35
CA GLN A 40 17.47 30.79 -2.90
C GLN A 40 16.21 29.90 -2.83
N ALA A 41 15.34 30.24 -1.87
CA ALA A 41 14.00 29.74 -1.56
C ALA A 41 13.90 28.56 -0.56
N ARG A 42 13.19 28.84 0.55
CA ARG A 42 13.20 28.21 1.87
C ARG A 42 12.00 27.28 2.13
N ASP A 43 11.45 26.61 1.11
CA ASP A 43 10.27 25.75 1.27
C ASP A 43 10.43 24.33 0.67
N GLN A 44 11.67 23.93 0.35
CA GLN A 44 11.97 22.63 -0.28
C GLN A 44 12.82 21.69 0.60
N ASP A 45 12.98 22.01 1.88
CA ASP A 45 13.95 21.32 2.75
C ASP A 45 13.48 19.97 3.32
N PHE A 46 12.19 19.61 3.19
CA PHE A 46 11.67 18.36 3.76
C PHE A 46 11.63 17.16 2.81
N LEU A 47 11.70 17.36 1.49
CA LEU A 47 11.64 16.26 0.50
C LEU A 47 13.01 15.83 -0.03
N LEU A 48 14.07 16.60 0.20
CA LEU A 48 15.40 16.37 -0.40
C LEU A 48 16.42 15.67 0.51
N GLN A 49 16.11 15.43 1.79
CA GLN A 49 17.08 14.84 2.73
C GLN A 49 17.34 13.33 2.53
N ASN A 50 16.50 12.61 1.77
CA ASN A 50 16.68 11.18 1.51
C ASN A 50 17.50 10.84 0.24
N SER A 51 18.03 11.83 -0.47
CA SER A 51 18.79 11.60 -1.71
C SER A 51 20.28 11.28 -1.52
N LYS A 52 20.82 11.37 -0.29
CA LYS A 52 22.19 10.92 -0.01
C LYS A 52 22.19 9.41 0.24
N SER A 53 22.72 8.64 -0.71
CA SER A 53 22.89 7.19 -0.59
C SER A 53 23.74 6.83 0.64
N LYS A 54 23.09 6.51 1.76
CA LYS A 54 23.74 5.85 2.90
C LYS A 54 24.19 4.46 2.43
N PRO A 55 25.45 4.03 2.63
CA PRO A 55 25.87 2.71 2.18
C PRO A 55 25.16 1.61 3.00
N ASN A 56 24.57 0.65 2.29
CA ASN A 56 24.17 -0.67 2.79
C ASN A 56 23.10 -0.76 3.90
N GLN A 57 22.15 0.18 3.97
CA GLN A 57 20.93 -0.02 4.77
C GLN A 57 19.84 -0.68 3.93
N PRO A 58 19.07 -1.65 4.47
CA PRO A 58 17.90 -2.17 3.79
C PRO A 58 16.89 -1.03 3.59
N LYS A 59 16.31 -0.95 2.40
CA LYS A 59 15.23 0.01 2.10
C LYS A 59 14.03 -0.24 3.00
N THR A 60 13.43 0.83 3.52
CA THR A 60 12.16 0.74 4.26
C THR A 60 10.99 0.58 3.30
N ILE A 61 9.78 0.35 3.83
CA ILE A 61 8.57 0.27 2.99
C ILE A 61 8.27 1.63 2.33
N GLU A 62 8.52 2.72 3.06
CA GLU A 62 8.38 4.10 2.58
C GLU A 62 9.30 4.39 1.40
N ASP A 63 10.54 3.85 1.42
CA ASP A 63 11.52 3.93 0.32
C ASP A 63 11.08 3.18 -0.96
N PHE A 64 10.01 2.40 -0.92
CA PHE A 64 9.39 1.79 -2.10
C PHE A 64 8.10 2.49 -2.49
N ILE A 65 7.32 2.95 -1.51
CA ILE A 65 5.95 3.44 -1.70
C ILE A 65 5.88 4.92 -2.06
N PHE A 66 6.77 5.74 -1.47
CA PHE A 66 6.78 7.20 -1.64
C PHE A 66 7.86 7.69 -2.60
N VAL A 67 8.46 6.78 -3.39
CA VAL A 67 9.41 7.16 -4.43
C VAL A 67 8.69 7.85 -5.57
N SER A 68 9.10 9.08 -5.88
CA SER A 68 8.69 9.77 -7.09
C SER A 68 9.21 9.04 -8.32
N LEU A 69 8.31 8.77 -9.26
CA LEU A 69 8.70 8.29 -10.58
C LEU A 69 9.38 9.42 -11.37
N PRO A 70 10.31 9.08 -12.29
CA PRO A 70 10.87 10.06 -13.24
C PRO A 70 9.78 10.77 -14.06
N ASP A 71 10.06 11.99 -14.50
CA ASP A 71 9.12 12.77 -15.33
C ASP A 71 8.81 12.10 -16.69
N ASP A 72 9.70 11.23 -17.18
CA ASP A 72 9.55 10.46 -18.41
C ASP A 72 8.92 9.08 -18.20
N ALA A 73 8.39 8.80 -16.99
CA ALA A 73 7.71 7.54 -16.71
C ALA A 73 6.50 7.36 -17.65
N PRO A 74 6.33 6.18 -18.27
CA PRO A 74 5.26 5.96 -19.25
C PRO A 74 3.86 5.98 -18.64
N HIS A 75 3.78 5.76 -17.32
CA HIS A 75 2.53 5.72 -16.57
C HIS A 75 2.69 6.50 -15.27
N LYS A 76 1.62 7.20 -14.86
CA LYS A 76 1.58 7.97 -13.63
C LYS A 76 0.56 7.37 -12.67
N LEU A 77 1.05 6.95 -11.50
CA LEU A 77 0.21 6.53 -10.39
C LEU A 77 0.04 7.68 -9.39
N GLU A 78 -1.20 8.03 -9.08
CA GLU A 78 -1.56 8.96 -8.02
C GLU A 78 -2.41 8.23 -6.97
N VAL A 79 -2.10 8.43 -5.69
CA VAL A 79 -2.90 7.90 -4.58
C VAL A 79 -3.52 9.08 -3.85
N ARG A 80 -4.85 9.08 -3.73
CA ARG A 80 -5.62 10.17 -3.10
C ARG A 80 -6.38 9.61 -1.92
N LEU A 81 -6.33 10.30 -0.79
CA LEU A 81 -7.18 10.01 0.37
C LEU A 81 -8.37 10.95 0.30
N VAL A 82 -9.57 10.39 0.09
CA VAL A 82 -10.80 11.17 -0.11
C VAL A 82 -11.77 10.83 1.01
N PRO A 83 -12.21 11.82 1.83
CA PRO A 83 -13.23 11.58 2.85
C PRO A 83 -14.51 11.03 2.23
N VAL A 84 -15.13 10.05 2.89
CA VAL A 84 -16.44 9.55 2.49
C VAL A 84 -17.49 10.56 2.92
N SER A 85 -17.77 11.52 2.05
CA SER A 85 -18.75 12.57 2.30
C SER A 85 -19.38 13.05 1.01
N PHE A 86 -20.71 13.02 0.94
CA PHE A 86 -21.49 13.64 -0.13
C PHE A 86 -21.49 15.17 -0.07
N GLU A 87 -20.66 15.78 0.77
CA GLU A 87 -20.38 17.22 0.73
C GLU A 87 -19.00 17.50 0.12
N ASP A 88 -18.08 16.53 0.17
CA ASP A 88 -16.73 16.65 -0.36
C ASP A 88 -16.71 16.69 -1.90
N PRO A 89 -16.08 17.72 -2.53
CA PRO A 89 -16.03 17.83 -3.98
C PRO A 89 -15.27 16.69 -4.67
N GLN A 90 -14.20 16.18 -4.06
CA GLN A 90 -13.42 15.09 -4.65
C GLN A 90 -14.20 13.79 -4.62
N PHE A 91 -14.90 13.50 -3.52
CA PHE A 91 -15.80 12.36 -3.40
C PHE A 91 -16.91 12.41 -4.46
N LYS A 92 -17.62 13.53 -4.58
CA LYS A 92 -18.64 13.72 -5.63
C LYS A 92 -18.10 13.50 -7.03
N SER A 93 -16.94 14.09 -7.34
CA SER A 93 -16.34 14.03 -8.68
C SER A 93 -15.90 12.62 -9.08
N SER A 94 -15.55 11.78 -8.10
CA SER A 94 -15.04 10.43 -8.30
C SER A 94 -16.11 9.34 -8.13
N PHE A 95 -17.26 9.67 -7.52
CA PHE A 95 -18.32 8.73 -7.15
C PHE A 95 -18.73 7.78 -8.27
N ASN A 96 -19.10 8.31 -9.45
CA ASN A 96 -19.57 7.49 -10.57
C ASN A 96 -18.49 6.53 -11.09
N GLN A 97 -17.23 6.97 -11.14
CA GLN A 97 -16.12 6.10 -11.55
C GLN A 97 -15.87 5.01 -10.51
N SER A 98 -15.98 5.35 -9.22
CA SER A 98 -15.87 4.42 -8.10
C SER A 98 -16.99 3.37 -8.10
N ALA A 99 -18.25 3.78 -8.25
CA ALA A 99 -19.41 2.89 -8.33
C ALA A 99 -19.31 1.95 -9.53
N THR A 100 -18.90 2.47 -10.70
CA THR A 100 -18.67 1.66 -11.91
C THR A 100 -17.56 0.63 -11.70
N LEU A 101 -16.47 1.03 -11.04
CA LEU A 101 -15.36 0.14 -10.70
C LEU A 101 -15.80 -0.97 -9.74
N PHE A 102 -16.57 -0.62 -8.70
CA PHE A 102 -17.15 -1.58 -7.76
C PHE A 102 -18.02 -2.61 -8.47
N ALA A 103 -18.94 -2.17 -9.33
CA ALA A 103 -19.80 -3.08 -10.09
C ALA A 103 -18.99 -4.04 -10.98
N LYS A 104 -17.99 -3.51 -11.71
CA LYS A 104 -17.08 -4.32 -12.52
C LYS A 104 -16.36 -5.38 -11.67
N TYR A 105 -15.85 -4.98 -10.51
CA TYR A 105 -15.16 -5.87 -9.59
C TYR A 105 -16.08 -6.97 -9.06
N GLN A 106 -17.27 -6.62 -8.57
CA GLN A 106 -18.23 -7.56 -8.00
C GLN A 106 -18.66 -8.62 -9.01
N MET A 107 -19.04 -8.20 -10.22
CA MET A 107 -19.43 -9.12 -11.28
C MET A 107 -18.28 -10.03 -11.72
N ALA A 108 -17.05 -9.51 -11.81
CA ALA A 108 -15.91 -10.29 -12.28
C ALA A 108 -15.35 -11.25 -11.21
N VAL A 109 -15.25 -10.79 -9.95
CA VAL A 109 -14.53 -11.48 -8.87
C VAL A 109 -15.47 -12.25 -7.95
N HIS A 110 -16.64 -11.68 -7.63
CA HIS A 110 -17.64 -12.27 -6.74
C HIS A 110 -18.76 -13.00 -7.47
N LYS A 111 -18.91 -12.75 -8.79
CA LYS A 111 -19.96 -13.33 -9.65
C LYS A 111 -21.37 -12.86 -9.30
N ASP A 112 -21.46 -11.69 -8.69
CA ASP A 112 -22.71 -11.00 -8.40
C ASP A 112 -23.42 -10.60 -9.70
N THR A 113 -24.75 -10.46 -9.65
CA THR A 113 -25.52 -10.05 -10.82
C THR A 113 -25.49 -8.53 -10.98
N PRO A 114 -25.77 -7.99 -12.18
CA PRO A 114 -25.84 -6.53 -12.37
C PRO A 114 -26.82 -5.82 -11.42
N SER A 115 -27.90 -6.48 -11.00
CA SER A 115 -28.86 -5.92 -10.04
C SER A 115 -28.31 -5.84 -8.61
N ASP A 116 -27.30 -6.63 -8.26
CA ASP A 116 -26.66 -6.60 -6.94
C ASP A 116 -25.54 -5.56 -6.85
N CYS A 117 -25.25 -4.87 -7.96
CA CYS A 117 -24.09 -4.01 -8.15
C CYS A 117 -24.46 -2.54 -8.41
N GLY A 118 -25.70 -2.15 -8.10
CA GLY A 118 -26.19 -0.79 -8.34
C GLY A 118 -25.51 0.27 -7.47
N GLU A 119 -25.74 1.53 -7.81
CA GLU A 119 -25.25 2.68 -7.04
C GLU A 119 -25.80 2.68 -5.60
N ASN A 120 -27.01 2.16 -5.38
CA ASN A 120 -27.60 2.03 -4.06
C ASN A 120 -26.84 1.01 -3.20
N GLU A 121 -26.50 -0.15 -3.76
CA GLU A 121 -25.70 -1.17 -3.09
C GLU A 121 -24.29 -0.66 -2.79
N PHE A 122 -23.66 0.02 -3.75
CA PHE A 122 -22.38 0.69 -3.57
C PHE A 122 -22.43 1.71 -2.42
N THR A 123 -23.44 2.58 -2.42
CA THR A 123 -23.62 3.63 -1.39
C THR A 123 -23.80 3.01 -0.02
N ARG A 124 -24.78 2.11 0.12
CA ARG A 124 -25.11 1.45 1.39
C ARG A 124 -23.93 0.67 1.96
N PHE A 125 -23.12 0.05 1.11
CA PHE A 125 -22.04 -0.81 1.56
C PHE A 125 -20.74 -0.05 1.83
N LEU A 126 -20.39 0.94 0.99
CA LEU A 126 -19.05 1.54 0.95
C LEU A 126 -19.02 3.05 1.17
N CYS A 127 -20.19 3.70 1.25
CA CYS A 127 -20.31 5.15 1.44
C CYS A 127 -21.08 5.51 2.73
N ASP A 128 -22.04 4.68 3.14
CA ASP A 128 -22.83 4.89 4.35
C ASP A 128 -22.04 4.37 5.57
N SER A 129 -21.26 5.25 6.18
CA SER A 129 -20.50 4.95 7.39
C SER A 129 -21.25 5.39 8.65
N PRO A 130 -21.29 4.56 9.72
CA PRO A 130 -21.79 4.98 11.03
C PRO A 130 -20.79 5.84 11.80
N LEU A 131 -19.56 6.03 11.29
CA LEU A 131 -18.54 6.82 11.96
C LEU A 131 -18.78 8.31 11.73
N GLU A 132 -18.76 9.07 12.82
CA GLU A 132 -18.77 10.54 12.76
C GLU A 132 -17.35 11.04 12.49
N ALA A 133 -17.19 11.89 11.48
CA ALA A 133 -15.90 12.49 11.19
C ALA A 133 -15.48 13.44 12.31
N GLU A 134 -14.25 13.31 12.79
CA GLU A 134 -13.74 14.09 13.92
C GLU A 134 -12.35 14.64 13.61
N ASN A 135 -12.11 15.91 13.94
CA ASN A 135 -10.78 16.52 13.93
C ASN A 135 -10.33 16.78 15.38
N ALA A 136 -9.56 15.84 15.93
CA ALA A 136 -8.98 16.00 17.26
C ALA A 136 -7.68 16.84 17.18
N PRO A 137 -7.37 17.70 18.17
CA PRO A 137 -6.13 18.48 18.20
C PRO A 137 -4.85 17.64 18.16
N THR A 138 -4.90 16.41 18.68
CA THR A 138 -3.82 15.42 18.68
C THR A 138 -4.00 14.32 17.63
N GLY A 139 -4.98 14.49 16.75
CA GLY A 139 -5.29 13.54 15.67
C GLY A 139 -4.46 13.77 14.42
N PRO A 140 -4.58 12.88 13.42
CA PRO A 140 -3.96 13.07 12.12
C PRO A 140 -4.58 14.27 11.38
N GLU A 141 -3.81 14.88 10.47
CA GLU A 141 -4.26 16.06 9.70
C GLU A 141 -5.50 15.77 8.84
N CYS A 142 -5.69 14.52 8.40
CA CYS A 142 -6.86 14.10 7.65
C CYS A 142 -8.12 13.93 8.52
N GLY A 143 -7.99 13.96 9.84
CA GLY A 143 -9.05 13.63 10.78
C GLY A 143 -9.30 12.11 10.90
N TYR A 144 -10.24 11.77 11.79
CA TYR A 144 -10.80 10.44 11.95
C TYR A 144 -12.11 10.30 11.17
N GLY A 145 -12.44 9.08 10.76
CA GLY A 145 -13.65 8.77 10.00
C GLY A 145 -13.38 7.77 8.87
N SER A 146 -14.31 7.70 7.91
CA SER A 146 -14.22 6.82 6.75
C SER A 146 -13.68 7.54 5.51
N PHE A 147 -12.80 6.86 4.78
CA PHE A 147 -12.11 7.40 3.61
C PHE A 147 -12.06 6.38 2.48
N HIS A 148 -12.08 6.87 1.25
CA HIS A 148 -11.69 6.13 0.06
C HIS A 148 -10.24 6.48 -0.28
N GLN A 149 -9.33 5.54 -0.11
CA GLN A 149 -7.97 5.62 -0.64
C GLN A 149 -8.01 5.19 -2.12
N GLN A 150 -8.02 6.16 -3.00
CA GLN A 150 -8.22 5.99 -4.44
C GLN A 150 -6.87 5.88 -5.17
N TYR A 151 -6.77 4.88 -6.04
CA TYR A 151 -5.58 4.61 -6.85
C TYR A 151 -5.87 4.98 -8.31
N TRP A 152 -5.25 6.06 -8.77
CA TRP A 152 -5.44 6.62 -10.10
C TRP A 152 -4.24 6.31 -10.98
N LEU A 153 -4.45 5.57 -12.06
CA LEU A 153 -3.44 5.30 -13.08
C LEU A 153 -3.81 6.04 -14.36
N ASP A 154 -2.94 6.95 -14.81
CA ASP A 154 -3.13 7.75 -16.03
C ASP A 154 -4.49 8.47 -16.07
N GLY A 155 -4.91 9.00 -14.92
CA GLY A 155 -6.18 9.74 -14.79
C GLY A 155 -7.42 8.85 -14.65
N LYS A 156 -7.28 7.53 -14.58
CA LYS A 156 -8.39 6.58 -14.34
C LYS A 156 -8.26 5.91 -12.97
N ILE A 157 -9.35 5.81 -12.23
CA ILE A 157 -9.39 5.03 -10.99
C ILE A 157 -9.29 3.51 -11.31
N ILE A 158 -8.29 2.84 -10.75
CA ILE A 158 -8.04 1.40 -10.96
C ILE A 158 -8.21 0.57 -9.69
N ALA A 159 -8.19 1.20 -8.52
CA ALA A 159 -8.52 0.56 -7.24
C ALA A 159 -9.01 1.59 -6.22
N VAL A 160 -9.78 1.12 -5.26
CA VAL A 160 -10.18 1.91 -4.09
C VAL A 160 -10.13 1.02 -2.85
N GLY A 161 -9.31 1.41 -1.89
CA GLY A 161 -9.36 0.90 -0.53
C GLY A 161 -10.34 1.74 0.28
N VAL A 162 -11.39 1.14 0.80
CA VAL A 162 -12.30 1.74 1.77
C VAL A 162 -11.68 1.49 3.14
N ILE A 163 -11.27 2.57 3.80
CA ILE A 163 -10.54 2.51 5.06
C ILE A 163 -11.19 3.42 6.11
N ASP A 164 -11.14 3.00 7.36
CA ASP A 164 -11.47 3.85 8.49
C ASP A 164 -10.19 4.26 9.20
N ILE A 165 -10.06 5.56 9.49
CA ILE A 165 -8.97 6.11 10.31
C ILE A 165 -9.56 6.35 11.69
N LEU A 166 -9.06 5.62 12.68
CA LEU A 166 -9.55 5.60 14.04
C LEU A 166 -8.43 5.99 15.01
N PRO A 167 -8.74 6.37 16.27
CA PRO A 167 -7.74 6.83 17.23
C PRO A 167 -6.56 5.86 17.46
N TYR A 168 -6.79 4.56 17.31
CA TYR A 168 -5.76 3.53 17.54
C TYR A 168 -5.31 2.81 16.27
N CYS A 169 -6.03 2.95 15.14
CA CYS A 169 -5.73 2.17 13.95
C CYS A 169 -6.19 2.76 12.62
N VAL A 170 -5.59 2.27 11.53
CA VAL A 170 -6.23 2.27 10.21
C VAL A 170 -6.90 0.90 10.03
N SER A 171 -8.19 0.87 9.68
CA SER A 171 -8.95 -0.33 9.41
C SER A 171 -9.26 -0.46 7.92
N SER A 172 -8.80 -1.53 7.29
CA SER A 172 -9.12 -1.88 5.91
C SER A 172 -10.49 -2.56 5.86
N VAL A 173 -11.52 -1.82 5.44
CA VAL A 173 -12.91 -2.28 5.41
C VAL A 173 -13.15 -3.13 4.16
N TYR A 174 -12.78 -2.59 3.00
CA TYR A 174 -13.02 -3.25 1.72
C TYR A 174 -12.04 -2.76 0.65
N LEU A 175 -11.76 -3.61 -0.34
CA LEU A 175 -10.97 -3.24 -1.50
C LEU A 175 -11.64 -3.78 -2.76
N TYR A 176 -11.82 -2.90 -3.73
CA TYR A 176 -12.24 -3.26 -5.08
C TYR A 176 -11.31 -2.61 -6.09
N TYR A 177 -11.10 -3.30 -7.20
CA TYR A 177 -10.15 -2.88 -8.21
C TYR A 177 -10.57 -3.33 -9.60
N ASP A 178 -9.96 -2.74 -10.63
CA ASP A 178 -10.23 -3.06 -12.02
C ASP A 178 -9.59 -4.43 -12.33
N PRO A 179 -10.38 -5.48 -12.63
CA PRO A 179 -9.85 -6.84 -12.86
C PRO A 179 -8.80 -6.94 -13.98
N ASP A 180 -8.79 -5.98 -14.92
CA ASP A 180 -7.80 -5.91 -16.00
C ASP A 180 -6.38 -5.67 -15.44
N TYR A 181 -6.28 -5.14 -14.21
CA TYR A 181 -5.04 -4.89 -13.48
C TYR A 181 -4.76 -5.95 -12.41
N SER A 182 -5.45 -7.09 -12.42
CA SER A 182 -5.26 -8.18 -11.45
C SER A 182 -3.81 -8.68 -11.36
N PHE A 183 -3.06 -8.60 -12.46
CA PHE A 183 -1.63 -8.95 -12.52
C PHE A 183 -0.74 -8.08 -11.61
N LEU A 184 -1.21 -6.89 -11.21
CA LEU A 184 -0.49 -6.00 -10.28
C LEU A 184 -0.64 -6.39 -8.81
N SER A 185 -1.51 -7.37 -8.49
CA SER A 185 -1.76 -7.81 -7.11
C SER A 185 -2.18 -6.65 -6.19
N LEU A 186 -3.17 -5.87 -6.63
CA LEU A 186 -3.57 -4.61 -5.98
C LEU A 186 -3.99 -4.77 -4.51
N GLY A 187 -4.45 -5.94 -4.08
CA GLY A 187 -4.71 -6.21 -2.66
C GLY A 187 -3.46 -6.35 -1.78
N VAL A 188 -2.36 -6.88 -2.32
CA VAL A 188 -1.07 -6.89 -1.62
C VAL A 188 -0.49 -5.48 -1.59
N TYR A 189 -0.60 -4.77 -2.72
CA TYR A 189 -0.11 -3.41 -2.84
C TYR A 189 -0.86 -2.42 -1.93
N SER A 190 -2.19 -2.51 -1.85
CA SER A 190 -2.98 -1.65 -0.96
C SER A 190 -2.64 -1.91 0.50
N ALA A 191 -2.47 -3.17 0.91
CA ALA A 191 -2.05 -3.50 2.26
C ALA A 191 -0.68 -2.91 2.61
N LEU A 192 0.29 -2.95 1.68
CA LEU A 192 1.60 -2.32 1.89
C LEU A 192 1.48 -0.78 2.00
N ARG A 193 0.64 -0.17 1.16
CA ARG A 193 0.34 1.27 1.21
C ARG A 193 -0.32 1.66 2.52
N GLU A 194 -1.30 0.89 2.98
CA GLU A 194 -2.01 1.10 4.25
C GLU A 194 -1.07 0.92 5.45
N ILE A 195 -0.16 -0.07 5.45
CA ILE A 195 0.89 -0.21 6.47
C ILE A 195 1.79 1.03 6.54
N ALA A 196 2.30 1.49 5.39
CA ALA A 196 3.13 2.70 5.35
C ALA A 196 2.35 3.95 5.77
N PHE A 197 1.07 4.02 5.41
CA PHE A 197 0.19 5.12 5.78
C PHE A 197 -0.09 5.12 7.29
N THR A 198 -0.39 3.97 7.91
CA THR A 198 -0.52 3.85 9.37
C THR A 198 0.73 4.35 10.08
N ARG A 199 1.92 3.98 9.59
CA ARG A 199 3.20 4.43 10.15
C ARG A 199 3.40 5.94 10.01
N GLN A 200 2.97 6.52 8.89
CA GLN A 200 2.98 7.97 8.69
C GLN A 200 2.04 8.69 9.66
N LEU A 201 0.81 8.18 9.83
CA LEU A 201 -0.15 8.78 10.77
C LEU A 201 0.32 8.68 12.23
N HIS A 202 0.97 7.57 12.60
CA HIS A 202 1.55 7.35 13.92
C HIS A 202 2.52 8.46 14.36
N GLU A 203 3.27 9.06 13.41
CA GLU A 203 4.20 10.16 13.72
C GLU A 203 3.51 11.39 14.31
N LYS A 204 2.22 11.59 13.98
CA LYS A 204 1.39 12.69 14.48
C LYS A 204 0.45 12.27 15.60
N ALA A 205 -0.09 11.06 15.51
CA ALA A 205 -1.00 10.47 16.48
C ALA A 205 -0.42 9.15 17.03
N PRO A 206 0.42 9.19 18.09
CA PRO A 206 1.15 8.02 18.58
C PRO A 206 0.27 6.84 19.03
N ASP A 207 -0.97 7.11 19.45
CA ASP A 207 -1.93 6.07 19.82
C ASP A 207 -2.38 5.26 18.59
N LEU A 208 -2.37 5.87 17.40
CA LEU A 208 -2.64 5.21 16.13
C LEU A 208 -1.42 4.40 15.71
N CYS A 209 -1.37 3.15 16.14
CA CYS A 209 -0.21 2.27 15.95
C CYS A 209 -0.57 0.92 15.33
N PHE A 210 -1.86 0.64 15.09
CA PHE A 210 -2.32 -0.62 14.52
C PHE A 210 -2.84 -0.48 13.10
N TYR A 211 -2.65 -1.53 12.30
CA TYR A 211 -3.28 -1.68 10.99
C TYR A 211 -4.16 -2.93 11.02
N TYR A 212 -5.47 -2.74 10.87
CA TYR A 212 -6.46 -3.81 10.90
C TYR A 212 -6.80 -4.24 9.47
N MET A 213 -6.38 -5.44 9.09
CA MET A 213 -6.68 -6.02 7.77
C MET A 213 -8.07 -6.68 7.69
N GLY A 214 -8.91 -6.53 8.72
CA GLY A 214 -10.16 -7.26 8.86
C GLY A 214 -9.96 -8.76 9.15
N PHE A 215 -10.98 -9.57 8.84
CA PHE A 215 -10.95 -11.00 9.13
C PHE A 215 -9.77 -11.73 8.47
N TYR A 216 -9.35 -12.83 9.11
CA TYR A 216 -8.41 -13.81 8.59
C TYR A 216 -9.01 -15.21 8.70
N ILE A 217 -9.32 -15.82 7.55
CA ILE A 217 -9.81 -17.20 7.47
C ILE A 217 -8.69 -18.05 6.86
N HIS A 218 -8.02 -18.83 7.70
CA HIS A 218 -6.82 -19.58 7.30
C HIS A 218 -7.06 -20.57 6.13
N SER A 219 -8.27 -21.15 6.07
CA SER A 219 -8.68 -22.07 5.01
C SER A 219 -9.09 -21.37 3.71
N CYS A 220 -9.16 -20.03 3.68
CA CYS A 220 -9.47 -19.25 2.48
C CYS A 220 -8.17 -18.83 1.78
N PRO A 221 -7.86 -19.36 0.58
CA PRO A 221 -6.63 -19.01 -0.14
C PRO A 221 -6.48 -17.51 -0.40
N LYS A 222 -7.59 -16.82 -0.71
CA LYS A 222 -7.63 -15.37 -0.97
C LYS A 222 -7.24 -14.52 0.24
N MET A 223 -7.25 -15.09 1.45
CA MET A 223 -6.93 -14.37 2.70
C MET A 223 -5.58 -14.76 3.28
N ARG A 224 -4.91 -15.79 2.74
CA ARG A 224 -3.64 -16.28 3.28
C ARG A 224 -2.52 -15.24 3.24
N TYR A 225 -2.53 -14.33 2.27
CA TYR A 225 -1.52 -13.28 2.14
C TYR A 225 -1.46 -12.36 3.37
N LYS A 226 -2.60 -12.11 4.06
CA LYS A 226 -2.65 -11.30 5.28
C LYS A 226 -1.76 -11.88 6.39
N GLY A 227 -1.62 -13.20 6.43
CA GLY A 227 -0.77 -13.88 7.40
C GLY A 227 0.73 -13.79 7.10
N GLN A 228 1.15 -13.10 6.04
CA GLN A 228 2.55 -12.94 5.65
C GLN A 228 3.18 -11.64 6.16
N TYR A 229 2.37 -10.68 6.60
CA TYR A 229 2.88 -9.45 7.21
C TYR A 229 3.35 -9.71 8.64
N ARG A 230 4.38 -8.98 9.07
CA ARG A 230 5.01 -9.13 10.38
C ARG A 230 5.48 -7.78 10.95
N PRO A 231 5.38 -7.57 12.28
CA PRO A 231 4.64 -8.42 13.24
C PRO A 231 3.13 -8.39 12.99
N SER A 232 2.39 -9.41 13.44
CA SER A 232 0.93 -9.49 13.27
C SER A 232 0.29 -10.38 14.33
N ASP A 233 -0.95 -10.07 14.69
CA ASP A 233 -1.72 -10.79 15.70
C ASP A 233 -3.06 -11.26 15.12
N LEU A 234 -3.61 -12.34 15.70
CA LEU A 234 -4.99 -12.77 15.47
C LEU A 234 -5.78 -12.67 16.76
N LEU A 235 -7.03 -12.23 16.66
CA LEU A 235 -7.96 -12.20 17.78
C LEU A 235 -8.42 -13.63 18.10
N CYS A 236 -8.24 -14.05 19.36
CA CYS A 236 -8.75 -15.33 19.82
C CYS A 236 -10.29 -15.35 19.80
N PRO A 237 -10.93 -16.33 19.14
CA PRO A 237 -12.39 -16.34 18.96
C PRO A 237 -13.18 -16.60 20.25
N GLU A 238 -12.52 -17.07 21.32
CA GLU A 238 -13.18 -17.37 22.59
C GLU A 238 -12.93 -16.32 23.69
N THR A 239 -11.74 -15.70 23.71
CA THR A 239 -11.31 -14.81 24.80
C THR A 239 -11.16 -13.36 24.36
N TYR A 240 -11.24 -13.09 23.04
CA TYR A 240 -11.06 -11.76 22.47
C TYR A 240 -9.71 -11.11 22.84
N SER A 241 -8.70 -11.94 23.09
CA SER A 241 -7.32 -11.51 23.30
C SER A 241 -6.52 -11.64 22.00
N TRP A 242 -5.67 -10.67 21.72
CA TRP A 242 -4.75 -10.69 20.58
C TRP A 242 -3.60 -11.65 20.87
N THR A 243 -3.33 -12.56 19.93
CA THR A 243 -2.26 -13.56 20.04
C THR A 243 -1.36 -13.48 18.80
N PRO A 244 -0.01 -13.53 18.95
CA PRO A 244 0.91 -13.52 17.82
C PRO A 244 0.58 -14.62 16.82
N ILE A 245 0.48 -14.25 15.56
CA ILE A 245 0.02 -15.14 14.49
C ILE A 245 0.91 -16.39 14.33
N GLU A 246 2.20 -16.33 14.68
CA GLU A 246 3.11 -17.49 14.68
C GLU A 246 2.67 -18.58 15.65
N GLN A 247 1.97 -18.22 16.73
CA GLN A 247 1.40 -19.17 17.69
C GLN A 247 0.06 -19.72 17.19
N CYS A 248 -0.69 -18.92 16.43
CA CYS A 248 -2.00 -19.29 15.91
C CYS A 248 -1.92 -20.22 14.69
N LEU A 249 -0.98 -19.99 13.77
CA LEU A 249 -0.91 -20.73 12.49
C LEU A 249 -0.76 -22.25 12.66
N PRO A 250 0.13 -22.79 13.54
CA PRO A 250 0.23 -24.22 13.76
C PRO A 250 -1.09 -24.86 14.20
N LEU A 251 -1.89 -24.16 15.00
CA LEU A 251 -3.21 -24.63 15.44
C LEU A 251 -4.20 -24.67 14.25
N LEU A 252 -4.17 -23.62 13.42
CA LEU A 252 -5.07 -23.46 12.27
C LEU A 252 -4.79 -24.43 11.11
N GLU A 253 -3.58 -24.97 11.01
CA GLU A 253 -3.26 -26.06 10.07
C GLU A 253 -3.94 -27.38 10.47
N HIS A 254 -4.24 -27.58 11.76
CA HIS A 254 -4.88 -28.80 12.26
C HIS A 254 -6.41 -28.67 12.38
N SER A 255 -6.92 -27.49 12.74
CA SER A 255 -8.37 -27.26 12.87
C SER A 255 -8.78 -25.86 12.41
N LYS A 256 -9.91 -25.79 11.71
CA LYS A 256 -10.49 -24.52 11.22
C LYS A 256 -10.92 -23.57 12.36
N TYR A 257 -11.18 -24.11 13.54
CA TYR A 257 -11.55 -23.36 14.74
C TYR A 257 -10.66 -23.80 15.91
N CYS A 258 -9.96 -22.85 16.52
CA CYS A 258 -9.08 -23.09 17.66
C CYS A 258 -9.13 -21.90 18.63
N ARG A 259 -9.13 -22.19 19.93
CA ARG A 259 -8.74 -21.22 20.96
C ARG A 259 -7.23 -20.94 20.83
N PHE A 260 -6.83 -19.68 20.72
CA PHE A 260 -5.42 -19.30 20.65
C PHE A 260 -4.83 -19.02 22.03
N ASN A 261 -5.60 -18.35 22.90
CA ASN A 261 -5.17 -18.03 24.25
C ASN A 261 -5.15 -19.30 25.12
N GLN A 262 -3.94 -19.67 25.57
CA GLN A 262 -3.70 -20.85 26.41
C GLN A 262 -4.01 -20.61 27.90
N ASP A 263 -4.28 -19.36 28.31
CA ASP A 263 -4.75 -19.09 29.66
C ASP A 263 -6.17 -19.65 29.83
N VAL A 264 -6.25 -20.70 30.66
CA VAL A 264 -7.50 -21.41 30.97
C VAL A 264 -8.44 -20.56 31.83
N LYS A 265 -7.92 -19.50 32.46
CA LYS A 265 -8.70 -18.59 33.32
C LYS A 265 -9.17 -17.32 32.62
N ALA A 266 -8.74 -17.09 31.38
CA ALA A 266 -9.11 -15.95 30.55
C ALA A 266 -10.46 -16.14 29.84
#